data_AF-A0A368ENT1-F1
#
_entry.id   AF-A0A368ENT1-F1
#
_cell.length_a   1.000
_cell.length_b   1.000
_cell.length_c   1.000
_cell.angle_alpha   90.00
_cell.angle_beta   90.00
_cell.angle_gamma   90.00
#
_symmetry.space_group_name_H-M   'P 1'
#
loop_
_entity.id
_entity.type
_entity.pdbx_description
1 polymer ?
#
loop_
_entity_poly.entity_id
_entity_poly.type
_entity_poly.pdbx_seq_one_letter_code
_entity_poly.pdbx_strand_id
1 'polypeptide(L)'
;MSVFIYFCSKQVFNQFNTIKEQENISGHGTTSDKNLTAFYPLENTEKIINPKNLYQLKNKFGLTSLIMVDHIEDKKGIVHVSDHINRTGKSFLRGKTPFKDFPTFPDISNIYIKKNGKTLMSVGEKNTLNINTQENVILSSWIAPISSVWSYVNVQIVGIGVGEEVRSLELLTSFIK
;
A
#
# COMPACT_ATOMS: atom_id res chain seq x y z
N MET A 1 11.97 16.12 -7.83
CA MET A 1 10.66 15.44 -7.96
C MET A 1 10.36 14.79 -6.62
N SER A 2 9.19 15.05 -6.04
CA SER A 2 8.83 14.47 -4.75
C SER A 2 8.45 13.00 -4.91
N VAL A 3 8.91 12.16 -4.00
CA VAL A 3 8.63 10.73 -3.93
C VAL A 3 7.66 10.47 -2.80
N PHE A 4 6.55 9.80 -3.10
CA PHE A 4 5.54 9.43 -2.11
C PHE A 4 5.61 7.93 -1.83
N ILE A 5 5.68 7.56 -0.55
CA ILE A 5 5.66 6.17 -0.10
C ILE A 5 4.46 5.95 0.82
N TYR A 6 3.67 4.92 0.54
CA TYR A 6 2.59 4.47 1.41
C TYR A 6 2.94 3.09 1.96
N PHE A 7 3.20 3.02 3.26
CA PHE A 7 3.37 1.75 3.96
C PHE A 7 2.01 1.19 4.35
N CYS A 8 1.77 -0.07 4.02
CA CYS A 8 0.45 -0.69 4.17
C CYS A 8 0.05 -0.90 5.63
N SER A 9 0.97 -0.80 6.59
CA SER A 9 0.67 -0.79 8.02
C SER A 9 1.73 0.00 8.80
N LYS A 10 1.40 0.38 10.04
CA LYS A 10 2.37 0.97 10.97
C LYS A 10 3.55 0.02 11.25
N GLN A 11 3.32 -1.29 11.26
CA GLN A 11 4.40 -2.28 11.43
C GLN A 11 5.43 -2.21 10.30
N VAL A 12 4.97 -2.16 9.04
CA VAL A 12 5.87 -2.03 7.88
C VAL A 12 6.62 -0.70 7.95
N PHE A 13 5.92 0.40 8.25
CA PHE A 13 6.55 1.71 8.41
C PHE A 13 7.68 1.68 9.46
N ASN A 14 7.41 1.11 10.64
CA ASN A 14 8.37 1.00 11.73
C ASN A 14 9.62 0.18 11.36
N GLN A 15 9.57 -0.68 10.34
CA GLN A 15 10.77 -1.38 9.86
C GLN A 15 11.83 -0.37 9.42
N PHE A 16 11.42 0.76 8.84
CA PHE A 16 12.33 1.72 8.24
C PHE A 16 12.85 2.79 9.21
N ASN A 17 12.34 2.85 10.46
CA ASN A 17 12.74 3.59 11.70
C ASN A 17 13.54 4.92 11.61
N THR A 18 13.64 5.53 10.44
CA THR A 18 14.56 6.64 10.13
C THR A 18 13.84 7.97 10.04
N ILE A 19 12.50 7.96 10.03
CA ILE A 19 11.70 9.17 9.87
C ILE A 19 10.83 9.38 11.10
N LYS A 20 11.00 10.51 11.78
CA LYS A 20 10.21 10.88 12.96
C LYS A 20 8.78 11.22 12.55
N GLU A 21 7.80 10.71 13.29
CA GLU A 21 6.37 10.93 13.06
C GLU A 21 6.03 12.42 13.19
N GLN A 22 5.41 13.02 12.16
CA GLN A 22 4.91 14.40 12.20
C GLN A 22 3.59 14.53 11.44
N GLU A 23 2.57 14.98 12.17
CA GLU A 23 1.18 15.15 11.76
C GLU A 23 0.38 13.85 11.53
N ASN A 24 -0.85 13.88 12.03
CA ASN A 24 -1.89 12.92 11.70
C ASN A 24 -2.86 13.61 10.74
N ILE A 25 -3.02 13.04 9.55
CA ILE A 25 -3.90 13.57 8.51
C ILE A 25 -4.87 12.46 8.10
N SER A 26 -6.16 12.68 8.38
CA SER A 26 -7.22 11.73 8.02
C SER A 26 -6.95 10.31 8.52
N GLY A 27 -6.39 10.18 9.73
CA GLY A 27 -6.09 8.90 10.36
C GLY A 27 -4.80 8.22 9.87
N HIS A 28 -3.97 8.94 9.13
CA HIS A 28 -2.68 8.46 8.66
C HIS A 28 -1.56 9.24 9.33
N GLY A 29 -0.54 8.52 9.82
CA GLY A 29 0.71 9.14 10.22
C GLY A 29 1.48 9.58 8.98
N THR A 30 2.03 10.77 9.05
CA THR A 30 2.85 11.33 7.96
C THR A 30 4.24 11.67 8.42
N THR A 31 5.16 11.71 7.48
CA THR A 31 6.52 12.16 7.74
C THR A 31 7.17 12.58 6.44
N SER A 32 7.98 13.62 6.48
CA SER A 32 8.62 14.19 5.29
C SER A 32 10.09 14.45 5.57
N ASP A 33 10.96 14.00 4.66
CA ASP A 33 12.38 14.34 4.65
C ASP A 33 12.79 14.73 3.24
N LYS A 34 13.25 15.98 3.07
CA LYS A 34 13.67 16.58 1.79
C LYS A 34 12.63 16.42 0.68
N ASN A 35 12.81 15.41 -0.17
CA ASN A 35 11.99 15.11 -1.34
C ASN A 35 11.14 13.84 -1.16
N LEU A 36 11.13 13.22 0.02
CA LEU A 36 10.38 12.01 0.30
C LEU A 36 9.30 12.31 1.35
N THR A 37 8.07 11.94 1.04
CA THR A 37 6.97 11.94 2.02
C THR A 37 6.44 10.53 2.15
N ALA A 38 6.39 10.04 3.39
CA ALA A 38 5.85 8.73 3.72
C ALA A 38 4.53 8.84 4.50
N PHE A 39 3.65 7.88 4.23
CA PHE A 39 2.34 7.72 4.84
C PHE A 39 2.19 6.30 5.39
N TYR A 40 1.44 6.16 6.46
CA TYR A 40 0.95 4.85 6.92
C TYR A 40 -0.39 5.01 7.62
N PRO A 41 -1.30 4.03 7.51
CA PRO A 41 -2.52 4.06 8.30
C PRO A 41 -2.18 3.83 9.77
N LEU A 42 -2.80 4.60 10.68
CA LEU A 42 -2.68 4.34 12.12
C LEU A 42 -3.33 3.01 12.51
N GLU A 43 -4.38 2.62 11.77
CA GLU A 43 -5.05 1.33 11.89
C GLU A 43 -5.55 0.85 10.51
N ASN A 44 -5.50 -0.45 10.27
CA ASN A 44 -5.95 -1.09 9.03
C ASN A 44 -7.47 -1.34 9.00
N THR A 45 -8.27 -0.29 9.14
CA THR A 45 -9.75 -0.36 9.22
C THR A 45 -10.44 0.50 8.17
N GLU A 46 -11.70 0.19 7.86
CA GLU A 46 -12.53 0.97 6.93
C GLU A 46 -12.83 2.41 7.39
N LYS A 47 -12.61 2.70 8.69
CA LYS A 47 -12.73 4.06 9.23
C LYS A 47 -11.57 4.94 8.78
N ILE A 48 -10.38 4.35 8.65
CA ILE A 48 -9.14 5.04 8.27
C ILE A 48 -8.91 4.94 6.77
N ILE A 49 -8.98 3.72 6.23
CA ILE A 49 -8.71 3.41 4.84
C ILE A 49 -10.05 3.40 4.11
N ASN A 50 -10.35 4.50 3.43
CA ASN A 50 -11.57 4.65 2.62
C ASN A 50 -11.38 5.78 1.59
N PRO A 51 -12.26 5.86 0.56
CA PRO A 51 -12.14 6.87 -0.49
C PRO A 51 -12.03 8.30 0.02
N LYS A 52 -12.79 8.68 1.05
CA LYS A 52 -12.79 10.05 1.59
C LYS A 52 -11.41 10.43 2.14
N ASN A 53 -10.84 9.58 2.99
CA ASN A 53 -9.56 9.88 3.64
C ASN A 53 -8.39 9.86 2.65
N LEU A 54 -8.33 8.85 1.75
CA LEU A 54 -7.25 8.80 0.76
C LEU A 54 -7.36 9.92 -0.28
N TYR A 55 -8.57 10.34 -0.63
CA TYR A 55 -8.78 11.50 -1.49
C TYR A 55 -8.32 12.81 -0.82
N GLN A 56 -8.51 12.97 0.49
CA GLN A 56 -7.99 14.13 1.23
C GLN A 56 -6.46 14.15 1.25
N LEU A 57 -5.82 13.01 1.51
CA LEU A 57 -4.36 12.88 1.42
C LEU A 57 -3.86 13.20 0.01
N LYS A 58 -4.50 12.62 -1.02
CA LYS A 58 -4.19 12.87 -2.42
C LYS A 58 -4.17 14.37 -2.71
N ASN A 59 -5.23 15.09 -2.34
CA ASN A 59 -5.35 16.50 -2.64
C ASN A 59 -4.40 17.37 -1.81
N LYS A 60 -4.19 17.06 -0.52
CA LYS A 60 -3.30 17.85 0.35
C LYS A 60 -1.86 17.85 -0.18
N PHE A 61 -1.39 16.72 -0.70
CA PHE A 61 0.00 16.55 -1.11
C PHE A 61 0.19 16.47 -2.64
N GLY A 62 -0.90 16.58 -3.42
CA GLY A 62 -0.84 16.53 -4.88
C GLY A 62 -0.41 15.17 -5.46
N LEU A 63 -0.82 14.05 -4.84
CA LEU A 63 -0.40 12.72 -5.27
C LEU A 63 -1.00 12.36 -6.64
N THR A 64 -0.13 12.09 -7.60
CA THR A 64 -0.48 11.44 -8.88
C THR A 64 -0.02 9.99 -8.92
N SER A 65 1.06 9.67 -8.20
CA SER A 65 1.63 8.33 -8.06
C SER A 65 2.23 8.13 -6.67
N LEU A 66 2.36 6.87 -6.25
CA LEU A 66 3.06 6.49 -5.01
C LEU A 66 3.73 5.12 -5.14
N ILE A 67 4.74 4.88 -4.31
CA ILE A 67 5.25 3.54 -4.01
C ILE A 67 4.41 2.99 -2.86
N MET A 68 3.82 1.82 -3.06
CA MET A 68 3.07 1.13 -2.01
C MET A 68 3.87 -0.06 -1.50
N VAL A 69 4.15 -0.06 -0.20
CA VAL A 69 5.06 -1.03 0.43
C VAL A 69 4.28 -1.88 1.41
N ASP A 70 4.38 -3.20 1.25
CA ASP A 70 3.73 -4.17 2.13
C ASP A 70 4.71 -5.23 2.61
N HIS A 71 4.45 -5.79 3.78
CA HIS A 71 5.23 -6.91 4.28
C HIS A 71 4.91 -8.18 3.48
N ILE A 72 5.94 -8.98 3.18
CA ILE A 72 5.79 -10.31 2.61
C ILE A 72 6.32 -11.38 3.55
N GLU A 73 5.61 -12.50 3.63
CA GLU A 73 6.01 -13.64 4.44
C GLU A 73 7.05 -14.50 3.72
N ASP A 74 7.91 -15.17 4.50
CA ASP A 74 8.85 -16.22 4.07
C ASP A 74 9.83 -15.84 2.96
N LYS A 75 9.94 -14.54 2.63
CA LYS A 75 10.86 -14.04 1.63
C LYS A 75 11.76 -12.94 2.17
N LYS A 76 13.06 -13.17 1.99
CA LYS A 76 14.07 -12.14 2.08
C LYS A 76 14.09 -11.31 0.80
N GLY A 77 14.25 -10.00 0.96
CA GLY A 77 14.52 -9.04 -0.08
C GLY A 77 13.30 -8.23 -0.47
N ILE A 78 13.34 -7.74 -1.70
CA ILE A 78 12.35 -6.84 -2.27
C ILE A 78 11.79 -7.49 -3.53
N VAL A 79 10.47 -7.46 -3.69
CA VAL A 79 9.80 -7.95 -4.90
C VAL A 79 8.89 -6.88 -5.49
N HIS A 80 8.83 -6.83 -6.82
CA HIS A 80 7.83 -6.05 -7.52
C HIS A 80 6.47 -6.75 -7.50
N VAL A 81 5.42 -5.95 -7.38
CA VAL A 81 4.03 -6.42 -7.43
C VAL A 81 3.46 -6.07 -8.79
N SER A 82 2.94 -7.09 -9.47
CA SER A 82 2.23 -6.93 -10.75
C SER A 82 0.75 -7.22 -10.64
N ASP A 83 0.35 -8.00 -9.64
CA ASP A 83 -1.04 -8.34 -9.38
C ASP A 83 -1.25 -8.68 -7.89
N HIS A 84 -2.50 -8.82 -7.47
CA HIS A 84 -2.82 -9.21 -6.11
C HIS A 84 -4.03 -10.14 -5.99
N ILE A 85 -4.11 -10.83 -4.86
CA ILE A 85 -5.26 -11.62 -4.43
C ILE A 85 -5.68 -11.12 -3.06
N ASN A 86 -6.92 -10.65 -2.92
CA ASN A 86 -7.42 -10.20 -1.62
C ASN A 86 -8.07 -11.37 -0.86
N ARG A 87 -7.35 -11.97 0.10
CA ARG A 87 -7.87 -12.98 1.05
C ARG A 87 -8.05 -12.47 2.47
N THR A 88 -7.99 -11.15 2.66
CA THR A 88 -8.23 -10.52 3.96
C THR A 88 -9.69 -10.69 4.41
N GLY A 89 -10.62 -10.81 3.45
CA GLY A 89 -12.07 -10.75 3.70
C GLY A 89 -12.58 -9.33 3.93
N LYS A 90 -11.74 -8.32 3.67
CA LYS A 90 -12.05 -6.90 3.80
C LYS A 90 -12.05 -6.23 2.43
N SER A 91 -13.02 -5.36 2.22
CA SER A 91 -13.00 -4.37 1.14
C SER A 91 -13.26 -3.01 1.76
N PHE A 92 -12.27 -2.13 1.67
CA PHE A 92 -12.34 -0.76 2.18
C PHE A 92 -13.20 0.18 1.32
N LEU A 93 -13.70 -0.34 0.20
CA LEU A 93 -14.69 0.33 -0.66
C LEU A 93 -16.14 0.00 -0.28
N ARG A 94 -16.37 -1.08 0.49
CA ARG A 94 -17.73 -1.56 0.81
C ARG A 94 -18.55 -0.48 1.52
N GLY A 95 -19.67 -0.10 0.91
CA GLY A 95 -20.57 0.94 1.45
C GLY A 95 -19.98 2.36 1.43
N LYS A 96 -18.89 2.57 0.68
CA LYS A 96 -18.20 3.86 0.54
C LYS A 96 -18.11 4.32 -0.92
N THR A 97 -18.71 3.58 -1.85
CA THR A 97 -18.86 3.94 -3.26
C THR A 97 -20.35 4.12 -3.61
N PRO A 98 -20.71 5.00 -4.56
CA PRO A 98 -19.83 5.98 -5.20
C PRO A 98 -19.40 7.06 -4.20
N PHE A 99 -18.34 7.79 -4.54
CA PHE A 99 -17.84 8.92 -3.76
C PHE A 99 -17.48 10.00 -4.77
N LYS A 100 -18.04 11.21 -4.64
CA LYS A 100 -17.93 12.26 -5.68
C LYS A 100 -18.27 11.68 -7.07
N ASP A 101 -17.44 11.96 -8.07
CA ASP A 101 -17.63 11.55 -9.46
C ASP A 101 -16.97 10.18 -9.77
N PHE A 102 -16.50 9.45 -8.76
CA PHE A 102 -15.91 8.12 -8.92
C PHE A 102 -17.01 7.03 -9.02
N PRO A 103 -16.80 5.96 -9.80
CA PRO A 103 -17.83 4.97 -10.11
C PRO A 103 -18.21 4.11 -8.89
N THR A 104 -19.40 3.53 -8.89
CA THR A 104 -19.80 2.54 -7.86
C THR A 104 -18.92 1.29 -7.91
N PHE A 105 -18.59 0.83 -9.11
CA PHE A 105 -17.76 -0.35 -9.38
C PHE A 105 -16.48 0.08 -10.10
N PRO A 106 -15.33 0.16 -9.40
CA PRO A 106 -14.07 0.52 -10.03
C PRO A 106 -13.50 -0.61 -10.88
N ASP A 107 -12.81 -0.23 -11.96
CA ASP A 107 -11.92 -1.13 -12.67
C ASP A 107 -10.62 -1.33 -11.87
N ILE A 108 -10.32 -2.60 -11.55
CA ILE A 108 -9.12 -3.01 -10.80
C ILE A 108 -8.13 -3.79 -11.67
N SER A 109 -8.35 -3.87 -12.98
CA SER A 109 -7.54 -4.68 -13.91
C SER A 109 -6.09 -4.17 -14.04
N ASN A 110 -5.86 -2.88 -13.76
CA ASN A 110 -4.59 -2.20 -14.00
C ASN A 110 -4.12 -1.36 -12.80
N ILE A 111 -4.21 -1.91 -11.58
CA ILE A 111 -3.79 -1.21 -10.36
C ILE A 111 -2.28 -0.91 -10.33
N TYR A 112 -1.45 -1.89 -10.69
CA TYR A 112 0.01 -1.76 -10.63
C TYR A 112 0.61 -1.37 -11.99
N ILE A 113 1.55 -0.41 -11.96
CA ILE A 113 2.25 0.08 -13.16
C ILE A 113 3.16 -1.01 -13.75
N LYS A 114 3.89 -1.75 -12.91
CA LYS A 114 4.83 -2.78 -13.36
C LYS A 114 4.10 -4.09 -13.66
N LYS A 115 4.16 -4.55 -14.91
CA LYS A 115 3.54 -5.81 -15.35
C LYS A 115 4.40 -7.06 -15.09
N ASN A 116 5.71 -6.88 -14.96
CA ASN A 116 6.65 -7.96 -14.67
C ASN A 116 6.94 -7.98 -13.16
N GLY A 117 6.18 -8.77 -12.41
CA GLY A 117 6.25 -8.84 -10.95
C GLY A 117 5.72 -10.17 -10.40
N LYS A 118 5.47 -10.19 -9.09
CA LYS A 118 4.84 -11.30 -8.39
C LYS A 118 3.41 -10.92 -8.01
N THR A 119 2.59 -11.94 -7.79
CA THR A 119 1.23 -11.77 -7.27
C THR A 119 1.27 -11.81 -5.76
N LEU A 120 0.82 -10.74 -5.09
CA LEU A 120 0.73 -10.72 -3.63
C LEU A 120 -0.66 -11.13 -3.13
N MET A 121 -0.72 -12.16 -2.29
CA MET A 121 -1.93 -12.62 -1.65
C MET A 121 -2.02 -12.02 -0.25
N SER A 122 -2.82 -10.95 -0.10
CA SER A 122 -2.98 -10.28 1.19
C SER A 122 -3.92 -11.05 2.11
N VAL A 123 -3.47 -11.34 3.33
CA VAL A 123 -4.22 -12.11 4.33
C VAL A 123 -4.55 -11.31 5.60
N GLY A 124 -4.04 -10.09 5.73
CA GLY A 124 -4.20 -9.22 6.89
C GLY A 124 -3.27 -9.65 8.01
N GLU A 125 -3.74 -9.52 9.25
CA GLU A 125 -3.04 -9.98 10.47
C GLU A 125 -3.33 -11.46 10.80
N LYS A 126 -3.73 -12.26 9.81
CA LYS A 126 -4.05 -13.69 10.01
C LYS A 126 -2.78 -14.52 10.16
N ASN A 127 -2.87 -15.62 10.90
CA ASN A 127 -1.81 -16.62 10.98
C ASN A 127 -1.55 -17.24 9.59
N THR A 128 -0.31 -17.19 9.14
CA THR A 128 0.14 -17.56 7.80
C THR A 128 0.62 -19.02 7.70
N LEU A 129 0.85 -19.71 8.83
CA LEU A 129 1.47 -21.05 8.90
C LEU A 129 0.80 -22.15 8.07
N ASN A 130 -0.50 -22.01 7.76
CA ASN A 130 -1.28 -23.03 7.04
C ASN A 130 -1.84 -22.51 5.70
N ILE A 131 -1.29 -21.41 5.17
CA ILE A 131 -1.78 -20.84 3.92
C ILE A 131 -0.88 -21.28 2.77
N ASN A 132 -1.32 -22.31 2.05
CA ASN A 132 -0.65 -22.74 0.83
C ASN A 132 -0.83 -21.69 -0.27
N THR A 133 0.28 -21.36 -0.94
CA THR A 133 0.32 -20.48 -2.11
C THR A 133 0.61 -21.28 -3.36
N GLN A 134 0.16 -20.75 -4.50
CA GLN A 134 0.56 -21.26 -5.82
C GLN A 134 1.95 -20.76 -6.18
N GLU A 135 2.56 -21.35 -7.20
CA GLU A 135 3.80 -20.83 -7.77
C GLU A 135 3.63 -19.35 -8.18
N ASN A 136 4.63 -18.51 -7.90
CA ASN A 136 4.62 -17.06 -8.12
C ASN A 136 3.66 -16.21 -7.28
N VAL A 137 2.93 -16.81 -6.34
CA VAL A 137 2.14 -16.10 -5.33
C VAL A 137 2.95 -15.98 -4.04
N ILE A 138 2.96 -14.80 -3.43
CA ILE A 138 3.64 -14.54 -2.15
C ILE A 138 2.60 -14.00 -1.17
N LEU A 139 2.60 -14.51 0.07
CA LEU A 139 1.72 -13.97 1.11
C LEU A 139 2.15 -12.57 1.49
N SER A 140 1.17 -11.70 1.72
CA SER A 140 1.39 -10.34 2.18
C SER A 140 0.36 -9.93 3.23
N SER A 141 0.58 -8.80 3.88
CA SER A 141 -0.36 -8.32 4.89
C SER A 141 -1.57 -7.63 4.26
N TRP A 142 -1.42 -6.44 3.67
CA TRP A 142 -2.56 -5.54 3.41
C TRP A 142 -2.61 -4.88 2.02
N ILE A 143 -1.67 -5.14 1.10
CA ILE A 143 -1.56 -4.39 -0.16
C ILE A 143 -2.82 -4.49 -1.03
N ALA A 144 -3.46 -5.66 -1.11
CA ALA A 144 -4.60 -5.90 -1.99
C ALA A 144 -5.82 -5.01 -1.66
N PRO A 145 -6.38 -5.04 -0.43
CA PRO A 145 -7.54 -4.21 -0.11
C PRO A 145 -7.23 -2.71 -0.12
N ILE A 146 -6.00 -2.30 0.21
CA ILE A 146 -5.64 -0.87 0.28
C ILE A 146 -5.37 -0.30 -1.12
N SER A 147 -4.69 -1.04 -1.99
CA SER A 147 -4.33 -0.57 -3.33
C SER A 147 -5.56 -0.32 -4.18
N SER A 148 -6.63 -1.10 -3.95
CA SER A 148 -7.95 -0.88 -4.53
C SER A 148 -8.51 0.51 -4.21
N VAL A 149 -8.27 1.05 -3.01
CA VAL A 149 -8.77 2.39 -2.62
C VAL A 149 -7.91 3.50 -3.22
N TRP A 150 -6.58 3.31 -3.26
CA TRP A 150 -5.69 4.27 -3.92
C TRP A 150 -5.95 4.36 -5.43
N SER A 151 -6.14 3.21 -6.07
CA SER A 151 -6.54 3.15 -7.49
C SER A 151 -7.90 3.79 -7.72
N TYR A 152 -8.88 3.52 -6.84
CA TYR A 152 -10.21 4.14 -6.89
C TYR A 152 -10.15 5.67 -6.91
N VAL A 153 -9.24 6.28 -6.14
CA VAL A 153 -9.06 7.75 -6.13
C VAL A 153 -8.10 8.25 -7.22
N ASN A 154 -7.84 7.47 -8.28
CA ASN A 154 -6.97 7.79 -9.41
C ASN A 154 -5.53 8.16 -8.99
N VAL A 155 -4.89 7.32 -8.18
CA VAL A 155 -3.44 7.40 -7.90
C VAL A 155 -2.75 6.18 -8.49
N GLN A 156 -1.69 6.41 -9.26
CA GLN A 156 -0.90 5.33 -9.86
C GLN A 156 -0.01 4.65 -8.81
N ILE A 157 0.11 3.32 -8.89
CA ILE A 157 0.77 2.53 -7.84
C ILE A 157 1.96 1.75 -8.41
N VAL A 158 3.13 1.95 -7.80
CA VAL A 158 4.26 1.01 -7.88
C VAL A 158 4.22 0.15 -6.62
N GLY A 159 3.81 -1.11 -6.77
CA GLY A 159 3.72 -2.04 -5.63
C GLY A 159 5.06 -2.71 -5.34
N ILE A 160 5.41 -2.76 -4.06
CA ILE A 160 6.62 -3.40 -3.53
C ILE A 160 6.28 -4.27 -2.32
N GLY A 161 6.74 -5.52 -2.34
CA GLY A 161 6.76 -6.39 -1.17
C GLY A 161 8.15 -6.40 -0.52
N VAL A 162 8.22 -6.33 0.81
CA VAL A 162 9.47 -6.29 1.57
C VAL A 162 9.53 -7.35 2.68
N GLY A 163 10.66 -8.07 2.73
CA GLY A 163 11.01 -8.95 3.85
C GLY A 163 11.41 -8.16 5.11
N GLU A 164 11.41 -8.82 6.26
CA GLU A 164 11.65 -8.18 7.57
C GLU A 164 13.04 -7.54 7.73
N GLU A 165 14.02 -8.00 6.96
CA GLU A 165 15.40 -7.52 6.99
C GLU A 165 15.63 -6.28 6.12
N VAL A 166 14.65 -5.89 5.30
CA VAL A 166 14.74 -4.68 4.49
C VAL A 166 14.47 -3.45 5.36
N ARG A 167 15.47 -2.56 5.46
CA ARG A 167 15.44 -1.39 6.36
C ARG A 167 15.78 -0.06 5.69
N SER A 168 16.18 -0.06 4.41
CA SER A 168 16.63 1.14 3.71
C SER A 168 15.57 1.70 2.76
N LEU A 169 15.24 2.98 2.93
CA LEU A 169 14.36 3.72 2.02
C LEU A 169 14.99 3.95 0.64
N GLU A 170 16.32 4.06 0.57
CA GLU A 170 17.05 4.22 -0.70
C GLU A 170 16.88 3.01 -1.61
N LEU A 171 16.80 1.81 -1.02
CA LEU A 171 16.49 0.60 -1.78
C LEU A 171 15.10 0.72 -2.41
N LEU A 172 14.09 1.17 -1.68
CA LEU A 172 12.72 1.34 -2.19
C LEU A 172 12.65 2.34 -3.35
N THR A 173 13.36 3.46 -3.24
CA THR A 173 13.32 4.51 -4.27
C THR A 173 14.13 4.15 -5.52
N SER A 174 15.11 3.25 -5.42
CA SER A 174 15.85 2.73 -6.58
C SER A 174 14.95 2.01 -7.59
N PHE A 175 13.80 1.50 -7.13
CA PHE A 175 12.82 0.76 -7.93
C PHE A 175 11.85 1.65 -8.74
N ILE A 176 12.00 2.97 -8.65
CA ILE A 176 11.23 3.96 -9.43
C ILE A 176 11.82 4.17 -10.84
N LYS A 177 13.09 3.80 -11.05
CA LYS A 177 13.77 3.92 -12.36
C LYS A 177 13.22 2.94 -13.40
#